data_AF-A0A537M4U8-F1
#
_entry.id   AF-A0A537M4U8-F1
#
_cell.length_a   1.000
_cell.length_b   1.000
_cell.length_c   1.000
_cell.angle_alpha   90.00
_cell.angle_beta   90.00
_cell.angle_gamma   90.00
#
_symmetry.space_group_name_H-M   'P 1'
#
loop_
_entity.id
_entity.type
_entity.pdbx_description
1 polymer ?
#
loop_
_entity_poly.entity_id
_entity_poly.type
_entity_poly.pdbx_seq_one_letter_code
_entity_poly.pdbx_strand_id
1 'polypeptide(L)'
;MRASRSRNTERLRYPIAPDHFPRPPAESSPSSSVRPGAGGARRVVEYRLMPTSPIDFAHFFDYLLKSRGRLLEWVRAQPAEVYTRTFPIGLGSIRATLVHTAAAEWAYVERLGGREVTLGDSPFTDERQPEFDPFATAWERRAPVTRLALALLGDPVRPVEYVSRMGPKPMRIRTTAGGIAGQLLFHEVHHRAQVMAMLRQVGVAAENLDYSVLQFERTPVG
;
A
#
# COMPACT_ATOMS: atom_id res chain seq x y z
N MET A 1 -15.15 -48.07 -15.14
CA MET A 1 -13.88 -47.49 -14.62
C MET A 1 -13.83 -46.01 -14.95
N ARG A 2 -14.07 -45.13 -13.97
CA ARG A 2 -13.89 -43.67 -14.08
C ARG A 2 -12.85 -43.26 -13.04
N ALA A 3 -11.69 -42.82 -13.49
CA ALA A 3 -10.64 -42.32 -12.61
C ALA A 3 -10.84 -40.82 -12.33
N SER A 4 -10.91 -40.54 -11.03
CA SER A 4 -11.06 -39.23 -10.39
C SER A 4 -9.84 -38.35 -10.64
N ARG A 5 -10.04 -37.09 -11.02
CA ARG A 5 -9.03 -36.02 -10.92
C ARG A 5 -9.38 -35.13 -9.73
N SER A 6 -8.72 -35.39 -8.62
CA SER A 6 -8.64 -34.49 -7.47
C SER A 6 -7.94 -33.19 -7.91
N ARG A 7 -8.64 -32.06 -7.81
CA ARG A 7 -8.05 -30.72 -7.91
C ARG A 7 -7.90 -30.20 -6.49
N ASN A 8 -6.65 -30.15 -6.03
CA ASN A 8 -6.27 -29.57 -4.76
C ASN A 8 -6.37 -28.04 -4.88
N THR A 9 -7.52 -27.46 -4.51
CA THR A 9 -7.68 -26.00 -4.35
C THR A 9 -7.52 -25.67 -2.88
N GLU A 10 -6.28 -25.53 -2.43
CA GLU A 10 -6.00 -25.01 -1.10
C GLU A 10 -6.18 -23.49 -1.14
N ARG A 11 -7.37 -23.06 -0.69
CA ARG A 11 -7.73 -21.66 -0.55
C ARG A 11 -6.79 -21.02 0.46
N LEU A 12 -6.02 -20.01 0.05
CA LEU A 12 -5.34 -19.10 0.97
C LEU A 12 -6.40 -18.43 1.85
N ARG A 13 -6.62 -18.99 3.04
CA ARG A 13 -7.48 -18.40 4.07
C ARG A 13 -6.65 -17.40 4.84
N TYR A 14 -7.00 -16.12 4.73
CA TYR A 14 -6.54 -15.10 5.68
C TYR A 14 -7.27 -15.31 7.02
N PRO A 15 -6.57 -15.55 8.14
CA PRO A 15 -7.14 -15.33 9.45
C PRO A 15 -6.89 -13.88 9.84
N ILE A 16 -7.88 -13.00 9.67
CA ILE A 16 -7.94 -11.78 10.48
C ILE A 16 -8.52 -12.24 11.82
N ALA A 17 -7.66 -12.48 12.81
CA ALA A 17 -8.10 -12.68 14.18
C ALA A 17 -8.65 -11.34 14.71
N PRO A 18 -9.86 -11.26 15.31
CA PRO A 18 -10.47 -9.98 15.67
C PRO A 18 -9.93 -9.33 16.97
N ASP A 19 -9.07 -9.99 17.76
CA ASP A 19 -9.02 -9.68 19.21
C ASP A 19 -7.66 -9.23 19.77
N HIS A 20 -6.92 -8.35 19.09
CA HIS A 20 -5.68 -7.77 19.64
C HIS A 20 -5.64 -6.23 19.70
N PHE A 21 -6.78 -5.61 20.06
CA PHE A 21 -6.73 -4.31 20.72
C PHE A 21 -6.87 -4.52 22.24
N PRO A 22 -5.95 -4.03 23.08
CA PRO A 22 -6.15 -4.03 24.51
C PRO A 22 -7.41 -3.20 24.83
N ARG A 23 -8.39 -3.82 25.50
CA ARG A 23 -9.54 -3.10 26.04
C ARG A 23 -9.04 -2.06 27.04
N PRO A 24 -9.55 -0.82 27.02
CA PRO A 24 -9.26 0.13 28.10
C PRO A 24 -9.73 -0.47 29.43
N PRO A 25 -9.01 -0.21 30.55
CA PRO A 25 -9.41 -0.72 31.85
C PRO A 25 -10.83 -0.25 32.20
N ALA A 26 -11.60 -1.14 32.81
CA ALA A 26 -12.92 -0.81 33.32
C ALA A 26 -12.79 0.30 34.37
N GLU A 27 -13.41 1.45 34.09
CA GLU A 27 -13.54 2.51 35.10
C GLU A 27 -14.39 1.98 36.25
N SER A 28 -13.76 1.82 37.42
CA SER A 28 -14.45 1.61 38.67
C SER A 28 -15.18 2.91 39.04
N SER A 29 -16.51 2.86 39.06
CA SER A 29 -17.35 3.97 39.49
C SER A 29 -17.00 4.40 40.93
N PRO A 30 -16.64 5.67 41.18
CA PRO A 30 -16.76 6.25 42.50
C PRO A 30 -18.17 6.82 42.67
N SER A 31 -18.88 6.32 43.67
CA SER A 31 -19.97 7.04 44.33
C SER A 31 -19.42 8.34 44.90
N SER A 32 -19.93 9.49 44.44
CA SER A 32 -19.93 10.73 45.22
C SER A 32 -20.74 11.83 44.52
N SER A 33 -21.73 12.33 45.25
CA SER A 33 -22.59 13.46 44.96
C SER A 33 -21.83 14.78 44.81
N VAL A 34 -21.95 15.46 43.67
CA VAL A 34 -21.61 16.90 43.53
C VAL A 34 -22.63 17.60 42.61
N ARG A 35 -23.05 18.79 43.04
CA ARG A 35 -24.11 19.66 42.47
C ARG A 35 -23.82 20.16 41.04
N PRO A 36 -24.83 20.60 40.26
CA PRO A 36 -24.62 21.08 38.90
C PRO A 36 -24.00 22.48 38.91
N GLY A 37 -22.79 22.61 38.38
CA GLY A 37 -22.11 23.88 38.13
C GLY A 37 -21.83 24.06 36.64
N ALA A 38 -22.31 25.19 36.11
CA ALA A 38 -21.98 25.89 34.86
C ALA A 38 -21.25 25.12 33.72
N GLY A 39 -21.90 25.09 32.56
CA GLY A 39 -21.41 24.47 31.33
C GLY A 39 -20.06 25.01 30.84
N GLY A 40 -19.04 24.15 30.86
CA GLY A 40 -17.85 24.29 30.05
C GLY A 40 -18.11 23.74 28.65
N ALA A 41 -18.33 24.63 27.68
CA ALA A 41 -18.36 24.26 26.28
C ALA A 41 -17.02 23.56 25.91
N ARG A 42 -17.08 22.30 25.49
CA ARG A 42 -15.95 21.65 24.82
C ARG A 42 -15.56 22.53 23.63
N ARG A 43 -14.38 23.12 23.68
CA ARG A 43 -13.80 23.87 22.57
C ARG A 43 -13.59 22.89 21.42
N VAL A 44 -14.53 22.84 20.50
CA VAL A 44 -14.34 22.16 19.21
C VAL A 44 -13.23 22.95 18.52
N VAL A 45 -12.04 22.34 18.45
CA VAL A 45 -10.98 22.87 17.60
C VAL A 45 -11.42 22.57 16.18
N GLU A 46 -12.15 23.50 15.60
CA GLU A 46 -12.47 23.50 14.19
C GLU A 46 -11.15 23.74 13.46
N TYR A 47 -10.54 22.66 12.94
CA TYR A 47 -9.42 22.79 12.04
C TYR A 47 -9.94 23.52 10.81
N ARG A 48 -9.66 24.82 10.73
CA ARG A 48 -9.83 25.59 9.51
C ARG A 48 -9.03 24.86 8.43
N LEU A 49 -9.74 24.13 7.57
CA LEU A 49 -9.17 23.57 6.36
C LEU A 49 -8.55 24.75 5.61
N MET A 50 -7.23 24.84 5.67
CA MET A 50 -6.47 25.73 4.80
C MET A 50 -6.90 25.38 3.37
N PRO A 51 -7.21 26.35 2.50
CA PRO A 51 -7.46 26.05 1.10
C PRO A 51 -6.24 25.31 0.56
N THR A 52 -6.39 24.01 0.34
CA THR A 52 -5.29 23.14 -0.07
C THR A 52 -4.92 23.55 -1.49
N SER A 53 -3.65 23.89 -1.72
CA SER A 53 -3.12 23.89 -3.07
C SER A 53 -3.47 22.55 -3.75
N PRO A 54 -3.76 22.54 -5.06
CA PRO A 54 -4.04 21.31 -5.77
C PRO A 54 -2.94 20.28 -5.48
N ILE A 55 -3.34 19.06 -5.07
CA ILE A 55 -2.40 17.99 -4.78
C ILE A 55 -1.79 17.51 -6.09
N ASP A 56 -0.47 17.65 -6.24
CA ASP A 56 0.28 17.06 -7.35
C ASP A 56 0.63 15.61 -7.04
N PHE A 57 -0.22 14.68 -7.48
CA PHE A 57 0.01 13.24 -7.27
C PHE A 57 1.21 12.70 -8.06
N ALA A 58 1.54 13.29 -9.21
CA ALA A 58 2.68 12.86 -10.02
C ALA A 58 4.01 13.18 -9.31
N HIS A 59 4.09 14.35 -8.66
CA HIS A 59 5.23 14.70 -7.80
C HIS A 59 5.47 13.70 -6.67
N PHE A 60 4.41 13.27 -5.97
CA PHE A 60 4.54 12.23 -4.94
C PHE A 60 4.91 10.86 -5.52
N PHE A 61 4.51 10.56 -6.75
CA PHE A 61 4.94 9.35 -7.44
C PHE A 61 6.43 9.39 -7.81
N ASP A 62 6.98 10.56 -8.18
CA ASP A 62 8.42 10.71 -8.43
C ASP A 62 9.27 10.39 -7.18
N TYR A 63 8.75 10.69 -5.99
CA TYR A 63 9.33 10.19 -4.74
C TYR A 63 9.29 8.66 -4.64
N LEU A 64 8.16 8.04 -4.97
CA LEU A 64 8.06 6.59 -4.97
C LEU A 64 9.08 5.97 -5.92
N LEU A 65 9.27 6.51 -7.12
CA LEU A 65 10.29 6.02 -8.06
C LEU A 65 11.71 6.06 -7.46
N LYS A 66 12.12 7.16 -6.81
CA LYS A 66 13.42 7.24 -6.14
C LYS A 66 13.57 6.18 -5.04
N SER A 67 12.57 6.09 -4.16
CA SER A 67 12.57 5.14 -3.05
C SER A 67 12.51 3.68 -3.49
N ARG A 68 11.75 3.39 -4.55
CA ARG A 68 11.60 2.07 -5.15
C ARG A 68 12.89 1.64 -5.81
N GLY A 69 13.53 2.52 -6.57
CA GLY A 69 14.85 2.26 -7.17
C GLY A 69 15.84 1.78 -6.11
N ARG A 70 15.94 2.52 -4.99
CA ARG A 70 16.82 2.14 -3.88
C ARG A 70 16.44 0.82 -3.22
N LEU A 71 15.15 0.56 -3.00
CA LEU A 71 14.66 -0.72 -2.48
C LEU A 71 15.03 -1.89 -3.40
N LEU A 72 14.80 -1.73 -4.71
CA LEU A 72 15.09 -2.76 -5.71
C LEU A 72 16.59 -3.02 -5.83
N GLU A 73 17.45 -2.00 -5.71
CA GLU A 73 18.90 -2.18 -5.60
C GLU A 73 19.29 -3.06 -4.41
N TRP A 74 18.69 -2.83 -3.24
CA TRP A 74 18.97 -3.65 -2.05
C TRP A 74 18.57 -5.10 -2.25
N VAL A 75 17.41 -5.35 -2.86
CA VAL A 75 16.95 -6.72 -3.19
C VAL A 75 17.86 -7.36 -4.22
N ARG A 76 18.24 -6.64 -5.29
CA ARG A 76 19.13 -7.12 -6.35
C ARG A 76 20.49 -7.57 -5.83
N ALA A 77 21.00 -6.89 -4.80
CA ALA A 77 22.29 -7.21 -4.18
C ALA A 77 22.28 -8.49 -3.32
N GLN A 78 21.11 -9.12 -3.12
CA GLN A 78 20.99 -10.34 -2.32
C GLN A 78 21.02 -11.61 -3.19
N PRO A 79 21.40 -12.76 -2.61
CA PRO A 79 21.17 -14.06 -3.25
C PRO A 79 19.69 -14.25 -3.63
N ALA A 80 19.42 -14.91 -4.75
CA ALA A 80 18.07 -15.08 -5.31
C ALA A 80 17.10 -15.77 -4.31
N GLU A 81 17.64 -16.59 -3.40
CA GLU A 81 16.87 -17.28 -2.37
C GLU A 81 16.25 -16.30 -1.36
N VAL A 82 16.88 -15.14 -1.12
CA VAL A 82 16.33 -14.11 -0.22
C VAL A 82 15.02 -13.53 -0.80
N TYR A 83 14.92 -13.39 -2.11
CA TYR A 83 13.73 -12.86 -2.78
C TYR A 83 12.49 -13.72 -2.52
N THR A 84 12.67 -15.04 -2.43
CA THR A 84 11.58 -16.02 -2.28
C THR A 84 11.47 -16.61 -0.88
N ARG A 85 12.40 -16.28 0.03
CA ARG A 85 12.41 -16.71 1.43
C ARG A 85 11.12 -16.31 2.17
N THR A 86 10.70 -17.20 3.06
CA THR A 86 9.56 -16.95 3.97
C THR A 86 9.96 -16.03 5.14
N PHE A 87 9.13 -15.05 5.43
CA PHE A 87 9.23 -14.12 6.55
C PHE A 87 7.89 -14.05 7.32
N PRO A 88 7.91 -13.79 8.64
CA PRO A 88 6.70 -13.73 9.46
C PRO A 88 6.02 -12.35 9.42
N ILE A 89 6.00 -11.68 8.26
CA ILE A 89 5.42 -10.34 8.08
C ILE A 89 4.91 -10.14 6.65
N GLY A 90 4.00 -9.19 6.46
CA GLY A 90 3.51 -8.78 5.13
C GLY A 90 2.84 -9.94 4.41
N LEU A 91 3.16 -10.11 3.12
CA LEU A 91 2.68 -11.23 2.31
C LEU A 91 3.60 -12.48 2.39
N GLY A 92 4.44 -12.56 3.43
CA GLY A 92 5.23 -13.75 3.72
C GLY A 92 6.52 -13.89 2.93
N SER A 93 6.75 -13.11 1.86
CA SER A 93 8.04 -13.04 1.15
C SER A 93 8.25 -11.67 0.50
N ILE A 94 9.50 -11.36 0.14
CA ILE A 94 9.83 -10.16 -0.63
C ILE A 94 9.14 -10.21 -2.01
N ARG A 95 9.20 -11.35 -2.71
CA ARG A 95 8.53 -11.57 -4.00
C ARG A 95 7.03 -11.27 -3.91
N ALA A 96 6.31 -11.97 -3.03
CA ALA A 96 4.87 -11.81 -2.92
C ALA A 96 4.49 -10.36 -2.59
N THR A 97 5.28 -9.69 -1.75
CA THR A 97 5.03 -8.29 -1.36
C THR A 97 5.26 -7.31 -2.52
N LEU A 98 6.34 -7.47 -3.28
CA LEU A 98 6.65 -6.60 -4.41
C LEU A 98 5.72 -6.85 -5.60
N VAL A 99 5.43 -8.11 -5.93
CA VAL A 99 4.47 -8.48 -6.99
C VAL A 99 3.08 -7.94 -6.68
N HIS A 100 2.61 -8.09 -5.43
CA HIS A 100 1.35 -7.49 -4.98
C HIS A 100 1.34 -5.97 -5.11
N THR A 101 2.44 -5.31 -4.76
CA THR A 101 2.56 -3.84 -4.87
C THR A 101 2.47 -3.38 -6.33
N ALA A 102 3.19 -4.03 -7.24
CA ALA A 102 3.14 -3.75 -8.67
C ALA A 102 1.76 -4.04 -9.28
N ALA A 103 1.11 -5.14 -8.86
CA ALA A 103 -0.24 -5.49 -9.26
C ALA A 103 -1.28 -4.44 -8.80
N ALA A 104 -1.12 -3.91 -7.58
CA ALA A 104 -1.98 -2.86 -7.06
C ALA A 104 -1.80 -1.53 -7.81
N GLU A 105 -0.56 -1.12 -8.08
CA GLU A 105 -0.26 0.06 -8.91
C GLU A 105 -0.95 -0.06 -10.28
N TRP A 106 -0.74 -1.19 -10.95
CA TRP A 106 -1.40 -1.51 -12.22
C TRP A 106 -2.91 -1.35 -12.08
N ALA A 107 -3.55 -2.08 -11.16
CA ALA A 107 -5.00 -2.09 -11.00
C ALA A 107 -5.59 -0.70 -10.74
N TYR A 108 -4.93 0.15 -9.96
CA TYR A 108 -5.40 1.51 -9.70
C TYR A 108 -5.28 2.40 -10.93
N VAL A 109 -4.20 2.29 -11.71
CA VAL A 109 -4.07 3.01 -12.99
C VAL A 109 -5.15 2.59 -13.98
N GLU A 110 -5.44 1.29 -14.10
CA GLU A 110 -6.51 0.79 -14.96
C GLU A 110 -7.89 1.33 -14.52
N ARG A 111 -8.16 1.39 -13.20
CA ARG A 111 -9.40 1.95 -12.64
C ARG A 111 -9.54 3.45 -12.89
N LEU A 112 -8.44 4.21 -12.83
CA LEU A 112 -8.45 5.64 -13.19
C LEU A 112 -8.91 5.85 -14.64
N GLY A 113 -8.51 4.93 -15.53
CA GLY A 113 -8.95 4.85 -16.92
C GLY A 113 -10.35 4.24 -17.13
N GLY A 114 -11.09 3.92 -16.06
CA GLY A 114 -12.45 3.39 -16.13
C GLY A 114 -12.56 1.91 -16.51
N ARG A 115 -11.46 1.14 -16.50
CA ARG A 115 -11.47 -0.27 -16.85
C ARG A 115 -11.89 -1.14 -15.65
N GLU A 116 -12.67 -2.19 -15.92
CA GLU A 116 -12.87 -3.26 -14.95
C GLU A 116 -11.57 -4.08 -14.84
N VAL A 117 -11.22 -4.45 -13.61
CA VAL A 117 -9.95 -5.12 -13.31
C VAL A 117 -10.23 -6.44 -12.62
N THR A 118 -9.73 -7.54 -13.19
CA THR A 118 -9.68 -8.83 -12.49
C THR A 118 -8.22 -9.23 -12.19
N LEU A 119 -8.03 -10.12 -11.21
CA LEU A 119 -6.69 -10.57 -10.83
C LEU A 119 -5.96 -11.29 -11.97
N GLY A 120 -6.69 -12.00 -12.83
CA GLY A 120 -6.09 -12.75 -13.95
C GLY A 120 -5.52 -11.86 -15.06
N ASP A 121 -6.03 -10.62 -15.15
CA ASP A 121 -5.61 -9.62 -16.13
C ASP A 121 -4.28 -8.94 -15.74
N SER A 122 -3.89 -9.02 -14.47
CA SER A 122 -2.67 -8.40 -13.97
C SER A 122 -1.44 -9.00 -14.67
N PRO A 123 -0.53 -8.16 -15.20
CA PRO A 123 0.76 -8.65 -15.67
C PRO A 123 1.68 -9.07 -14.50
N PHE A 124 1.33 -8.69 -13.27
CA PHE A 124 2.04 -9.02 -12.04
C PHE A 124 1.23 -10.05 -11.26
N THR A 125 1.62 -11.31 -11.40
CA THR A 125 1.20 -12.43 -10.53
C THR A 125 2.43 -13.24 -10.18
N ASP A 126 2.39 -14.01 -9.10
CA ASP A 126 3.53 -14.84 -8.68
C ASP A 126 3.95 -15.82 -9.77
N GLU A 127 2.99 -16.35 -10.54
CA GLU A 127 3.25 -17.26 -11.66
C GLU A 127 3.91 -16.56 -12.85
N ARG A 128 3.56 -15.29 -13.11
CA ARG A 128 4.10 -14.50 -14.23
C ARG A 128 5.43 -13.84 -13.87
N GLN A 129 5.72 -13.67 -12.58
CA GLN A 129 6.88 -12.94 -12.06
C GLN A 129 7.66 -13.77 -11.02
N PRO A 130 8.18 -14.96 -11.40
CA PRO A 130 8.87 -15.84 -10.46
C PRO A 130 10.25 -15.32 -10.02
N GLU A 131 10.89 -14.54 -10.90
CA GLU A 131 12.28 -14.09 -10.79
C GLU A 131 12.36 -12.58 -10.61
N PHE A 132 13.37 -12.12 -9.86
CA PHE A 132 13.49 -10.71 -9.47
C PHE A 132 13.78 -9.77 -10.65
N ASP A 133 14.80 -10.04 -11.47
CA ASP A 133 15.22 -9.08 -12.50
C ASP A 133 14.18 -8.90 -13.63
N PRO A 134 13.54 -9.97 -14.15
CA PRO A 134 12.42 -9.81 -15.09
C PRO A 134 11.26 -9.00 -14.48
N PHE A 135 10.93 -9.26 -13.20
CA PHE A 135 9.93 -8.51 -12.45
C PHE A 135 10.27 -7.03 -12.34
N ALA A 136 11.47 -6.71 -11.85
CA ALA A 136 11.93 -5.34 -11.65
C ALA A 136 11.89 -4.56 -12.96
N THR A 137 12.39 -5.15 -14.04
CA THR A 137 12.36 -4.54 -15.39
C THR A 137 10.92 -4.32 -15.88
N ALA A 138 10.02 -5.28 -15.64
CA ALA A 138 8.61 -5.13 -16.03
C ALA A 138 7.91 -4.01 -15.26
N TRP A 139 8.21 -3.85 -13.97
CA TRP A 139 7.64 -2.79 -13.16
C TRP A 139 8.21 -1.42 -13.53
N GLU A 140 9.52 -1.31 -13.75
CA GLU A 140 10.18 -0.09 -14.23
C GLU A 140 9.59 0.40 -15.56
N ARG A 141 9.36 -0.51 -16.52
CA ARG A 141 8.73 -0.16 -17.81
C ARG A 141 7.31 0.42 -17.67
N ARG A 142 6.61 0.18 -16.57
CA ARG A 142 5.28 0.76 -16.33
C ARG A 142 5.31 2.15 -15.71
N ALA A 143 6.42 2.56 -15.09
CA ALA A 143 6.52 3.83 -14.37
C ALA A 143 6.07 5.04 -15.21
N PRO A 144 6.43 5.18 -16.51
CA PRO A 144 5.96 6.31 -17.32
C PRO A 144 4.44 6.34 -17.50
N VAL A 145 3.79 5.18 -17.63
CA VAL A 145 2.34 5.07 -17.78
C VAL A 145 1.63 5.48 -16.50
N THR A 146 2.12 4.99 -15.35
CA THR A 146 1.57 5.35 -14.03
C THR A 146 1.73 6.84 -13.76
N ARG A 147 2.93 7.38 -13.99
CA ARG A 147 3.21 8.80 -13.81
C ARG A 147 2.30 9.67 -14.69
N LEU A 148 2.12 9.30 -15.96
CA LEU A 148 1.25 10.01 -16.88
C LEU A 148 -0.21 9.99 -16.41
N ALA A 149 -0.70 8.85 -15.93
CA ALA A 149 -2.06 8.73 -15.40
C ALA A 149 -2.30 9.63 -14.18
N LEU A 150 -1.30 9.79 -13.31
CA LEU A 150 -1.37 10.69 -12.15
C LEU A 150 -1.25 12.17 -12.55
N ALA A 151 -0.41 12.49 -13.54
CA ALA A 151 -0.26 13.84 -14.05
C ALA A 151 -1.52 14.33 -14.79
N LEU A 152 -2.23 13.42 -15.45
CA LEU A 152 -3.46 13.69 -16.20
C LEU A 152 -4.73 13.26 -15.44
N LEU A 153 -4.68 13.24 -14.10
CA LEU A 153 -5.80 12.76 -13.26
C LEU A 153 -7.11 13.52 -13.51
N GLY A 154 -7.01 14.79 -13.90
CA GLY A 154 -8.14 15.70 -14.07
C GLY A 154 -8.67 16.17 -12.72
N ASP A 155 -10.00 16.21 -12.57
CA ASP A 155 -10.65 16.58 -11.31
C ASP A 155 -10.45 15.48 -10.23
N PRO A 156 -9.72 15.76 -9.13
CA PRO A 156 -9.50 14.79 -8.05
C PRO A 156 -10.78 14.42 -7.29
N VAL A 157 -11.85 15.23 -7.33
CA VAL A 157 -13.13 14.91 -6.67
C VAL A 157 -14.09 14.13 -7.57
N ARG A 158 -13.72 13.90 -8.85
CA ARG A 158 -14.51 13.10 -9.79
C ARG A 158 -14.86 11.73 -9.16
N PRO A 159 -16.15 11.36 -9.09
CA PRO A 159 -16.55 10.09 -8.50
C PRO A 159 -16.07 8.91 -9.35
N VAL A 160 -15.64 7.85 -8.67
CA VAL A 160 -15.27 6.56 -9.28
C VAL A 160 -15.95 5.44 -8.50
N GLU A 161 -16.55 4.52 -9.24
CA GLU A 161 -17.21 3.33 -8.69
C GLU A 161 -16.71 2.08 -9.42
N TYR A 162 -16.38 1.03 -8.67
CA TYR A 162 -15.94 -0.25 -9.24
C TYR A 162 -16.31 -1.42 -8.31
N VAL A 163 -16.26 -2.64 -8.85
CA VAL A 163 -16.40 -3.87 -8.06
C VAL A 163 -15.02 -4.45 -7.77
N SER A 164 -14.65 -4.52 -6.50
CA SER A 164 -13.47 -5.27 -6.04
C SER A 164 -13.84 -6.73 -5.82
N ARG A 165 -13.05 -7.64 -6.40
CA ARG A 165 -13.18 -9.09 -6.21
C ARG A 165 -12.02 -9.70 -5.41
N MET A 166 -11.21 -8.85 -4.77
CA MET A 166 -10.03 -9.29 -4.01
C MET A 166 -10.37 -9.85 -2.62
N GLY A 167 -11.57 -9.60 -2.11
CA GLY A 167 -12.03 -10.09 -0.80
C GLY A 167 -12.78 -11.42 -0.87
N PRO A 168 -13.22 -11.97 0.28
CA PRO A 168 -13.98 -13.21 0.34
C PRO A 168 -15.34 -13.13 -0.38
N LYS A 169 -15.83 -11.91 -0.61
CA LYS A 169 -17.03 -11.61 -1.40
C LYS A 169 -16.75 -10.40 -2.30
N PRO A 170 -17.33 -10.33 -3.51
CA PRO A 170 -17.27 -9.13 -4.34
C PRO A 170 -17.88 -7.93 -3.61
N MET A 171 -17.21 -6.78 -3.66
CA MET A 171 -17.63 -5.55 -2.99
C MET A 171 -17.67 -4.38 -3.96
N ARG A 172 -18.76 -3.61 -3.92
CA ARG A 172 -18.88 -2.35 -4.66
C ARG A 172 -18.18 -1.25 -3.86
N ILE A 173 -17.20 -0.61 -4.47
CA ILE A 173 -16.39 0.45 -3.87
C ILE A 173 -16.74 1.77 -4.55
N ARG A 174 -16.97 2.82 -3.76
CA ARG A 174 -17.15 4.20 -4.21
C ARG A 174 -16.07 5.07 -3.60
N THR A 175 -15.45 5.90 -4.42
CA THR A 175 -14.37 6.81 -4.04
C THR A 175 -14.27 7.94 -5.07
N THR A 176 -13.18 8.71 -5.06
CA THR A 176 -12.86 9.70 -6.09
C THR A 176 -11.58 9.33 -6.84
N ALA A 177 -11.32 10.01 -7.95
CA ALA A 177 -10.06 9.89 -8.68
C ALA A 177 -8.85 10.18 -7.78
N GLY A 178 -8.92 11.24 -6.96
CA GLY A 178 -7.92 11.56 -5.95
C GLY A 178 -7.80 10.50 -4.85
N GLY A 179 -8.90 9.87 -4.44
CA GLY A 179 -8.89 8.73 -3.51
C GLY A 179 -8.15 7.52 -4.08
N ILE A 180 -8.32 7.21 -5.37
CA ILE A 180 -7.56 6.15 -6.04
C ILE A 180 -6.07 6.51 -6.14
N ALA A 181 -5.75 7.74 -6.53
CA ALA A 181 -4.37 8.21 -6.63
C ALA A 181 -3.67 8.16 -5.25
N GLY A 182 -4.32 8.65 -4.20
CA GLY A 182 -3.80 8.56 -2.83
C GLY A 182 -3.62 7.12 -2.36
N GLN A 183 -4.59 6.24 -2.62
CA GLN A 183 -4.48 4.82 -2.27
C GLN A 183 -3.30 4.16 -2.97
N LEU A 184 -3.06 4.42 -4.26
CA LEU A 184 -1.88 3.92 -4.97
C LEU A 184 -0.59 4.33 -4.25
N LEU A 185 -0.45 5.61 -3.91
CA LEU A 185 0.76 6.15 -3.29
C LEU A 185 1.00 5.55 -1.90
N PHE A 186 -0.01 5.58 -1.03
CA PHE A 186 0.13 5.11 0.36
C PHE A 186 0.29 3.59 0.44
N HIS A 187 -0.30 2.84 -0.48
CA HIS A 187 -0.19 1.39 -0.52
C HIS A 187 1.24 0.92 -0.79
N GLU A 188 1.97 1.61 -1.68
CA GLU A 188 3.39 1.33 -1.88
C GLU A 188 4.23 1.69 -0.65
N VAL A 189 4.00 2.84 -0.02
CA VAL A 189 4.72 3.21 1.22
C VAL A 189 4.54 2.13 2.28
N HIS A 190 3.31 1.64 2.46
CA HIS A 190 3.00 0.56 3.41
C HIS A 190 3.76 -0.73 3.12
N HIS A 191 3.71 -1.25 1.88
CA HIS A 191 4.36 -2.51 1.55
C HIS A 191 5.88 -2.40 1.40
N ARG A 192 6.40 -1.23 0.97
CA ARG A 192 7.84 -0.95 0.97
C ARG A 192 8.43 -1.09 2.37
N ALA A 193 7.76 -0.55 3.39
CA ALA A 193 8.21 -0.67 4.78
C ALA A 193 8.29 -2.15 5.23
N GLN A 194 7.37 -3.01 4.77
CA GLN A 194 7.43 -4.45 5.05
C GLN A 194 8.64 -5.11 4.38
N VAL A 195 8.93 -4.78 3.12
CA VAL A 195 10.12 -5.30 2.41
C VAL A 195 11.41 -4.82 3.09
N MET A 196 11.48 -3.56 3.51
CA MET A 196 12.62 -3.05 4.28
C MET A 196 12.79 -3.85 5.59
N ALA A 197 11.70 -4.18 6.29
CA ALA A 197 11.77 -5.00 7.49
C ALA A 197 12.29 -6.42 7.20
N MET A 198 11.89 -7.04 6.09
CA MET A 198 12.40 -8.34 5.65
C MET A 198 13.90 -8.28 5.30
N LEU A 199 14.33 -7.24 4.58
CA LEU A 199 15.74 -7.01 4.23
C LEU A 199 16.62 -6.84 5.48
N ARG A 200 16.12 -6.15 6.51
CA ARG A 200 16.83 -6.04 7.79
C ARG A 200 17.00 -7.38 8.51
N GLN A 201 16.05 -8.30 8.38
CA GLN A 201 16.16 -9.64 8.97
C GLN A 201 17.25 -10.51 8.30
N VAL A 202 17.72 -10.14 7.11
CA VAL A 202 18.84 -10.79 6.41
C VAL A 202 20.14 -9.97 6.45
N GLY A 203 20.21 -8.95 7.32
CA GLY A 203 21.43 -8.19 7.56
C GLY A 203 21.65 -6.98 6.66
N VAL A 204 20.68 -6.63 5.79
CA VAL A 204 20.78 -5.41 4.97
C VAL A 204 20.45 -4.19 5.82
N ALA A 205 21.31 -3.16 5.77
CA ALA A 205 21.04 -1.84 6.33
C ALA A 205 20.02 -1.07 5.44
N ALA A 206 18.80 -1.59 5.33
CA ALA A 206 17.70 -0.97 4.59
C ALA A 206 17.19 0.24 5.40
N GLU A 207 17.92 1.34 5.29
CA GLU A 207 17.74 2.57 6.05
C GLU A 207 16.82 3.58 5.33
N ASN A 208 16.83 4.82 5.81
CA ASN A 208 15.78 5.81 5.60
C ASN A 208 15.44 6.10 4.12
N LEU A 209 14.19 5.82 3.74
CA LEU A 209 13.58 6.16 2.44
C LEU A 209 12.44 7.20 2.59
N ASP A 210 12.47 8.00 3.64
CA ASP A 210 11.46 9.03 3.91
C ASP A 210 11.44 10.09 2.81
N TYR A 211 10.27 10.66 2.60
CA TYR A 211 10.04 11.71 1.63
C TYR A 211 10.99 12.91 1.83
N SER A 212 11.13 13.39 3.07
CA SER A 212 12.03 14.51 3.40
C SER A 212 13.50 14.20 3.17
N VAL A 213 13.88 12.92 3.10
CA VAL A 213 15.25 12.47 2.84
C VAL A 213 15.58 12.50 1.36
N LEU A 214 14.61 12.16 0.52
CA LEU A 214 14.82 12.00 -0.92
C LEU A 214 14.38 13.22 -1.75
N GLN A 215 13.62 14.16 -1.16
CA GLN A 215 13.05 15.30 -1.90
C GLN A 215 13.43 16.67 -1.37
N PHE A 216 13.84 16.80 -0.10
CA PHE A 216 14.19 18.12 0.43
C PHE A 216 15.66 18.41 0.19
N GLU A 217 15.95 19.67 -0.16
CA GLU A 217 17.30 20.19 -0.15
C GLU A 217 17.85 20.18 1.28
N ARG A 218 19.09 19.74 1.44
CA ARG A 218 19.76 19.62 2.73
C ARG A 218 21.10 20.31 2.65
N THR A 219 21.26 21.35 3.45
CA THR A 219 22.54 22.05 3.60
C THR A 219 23.11 21.70 4.98
N PRO A 220 24.32 21.13 5.08
CA PRO A 220 24.97 20.92 6.37
C PRO A 220 25.19 22.27 7.05
N VAL A 221 24.92 22.32 8.36
CA VAL A 221 25.40 23.40 9.21
C VAL A 221 26.70 22.89 9.83
N GLY A 222 27.79 23.66 9.64
CA GLY A 222 29.08 23.39 10.26
C GLY A 222 29.04 23.52 11.78
#